data_AF-A0A5N5SLA0-F1
#
_entry.id   AF-A0A5N5SLA0-F1
#
_cell.length_a   1.000
_cell.length_b   1.000
_cell.length_c   1.000
_cell.angle_alpha   90.00
_cell.angle_beta   90.00
_cell.angle_gamma   90.00
#
_symmetry.space_group_name_H-M   'P 1'
#
loop_
_entity.id
_entity.type
_entity.pdbx_description
1 polymer ?
#
loop_
_entity_poly.entity_id
_entity_poly.type
_entity_poly.pdbx_seq_one_letter_code
_entity_poly.pdbx_strand_id
1 'polypeptide(L)' 'MVNVKEQDVEEEKFSPDGVYVPRILFLDKSGNVQLDIYNKNGNPEYKYFYHNMSHLLESMKKAISKLVTFSAYEEL' A
#
# COMPACT_ATOMS: atom_id res chain seq x y z
N MET A 1 -30.95 -8.59 12.89
CA MET A 1 -29.81 -9.16 12.14
C MET A 1 -28.57 -8.46 12.62
N VAL A 2 -27.63 -9.18 13.24
CA VAL A 2 -26.35 -8.62 13.67
C VAL A 2 -25.38 -8.87 12.52
N ASN A 3 -25.18 -7.88 11.66
CA ASN A 3 -24.07 -7.93 10.72
C ASN A 3 -22.80 -7.68 11.53
N VAL A 4 -21.96 -8.71 11.64
CA VAL A 4 -20.67 -8.61 12.31
C VAL A 4 -19.83 -7.64 11.49
N LYS A 5 -19.57 -6.45 12.06
CA LYS A 5 -18.89 -5.28 11.44
C LYS A 5 -17.44 -5.52 11.00
N GLU A 6 -16.92 -6.73 11.12
CA GLU A 6 -15.50 -7.03 10.87
C GLU A 6 -15.13 -6.86 9.40
N GLN A 7 -16.06 -7.17 8.48
CA GLN A 7 -15.81 -7.04 7.05
C GLN A 7 -15.65 -5.59 6.60
N ASP A 8 -16.44 -4.67 7.15
CA ASP A 8 -16.37 -3.23 6.81
C ASP A 8 -15.02 -2.62 7.25
N VAL A 9 -14.45 -3.08 8.37
CA VAL A 9 -13.18 -2.57 8.92
C VAL A 9 -11.98 -2.95 8.05
N GLU A 10 -11.98 -4.15 7.47
CA GLU A 10 -10.91 -4.56 6.55
C GLU A 10 -11.00 -3.81 5.21
N GLU A 11 -12.20 -3.59 4.68
CA GLU A 11 -12.39 -2.82 3.45
C GLU A 11 -11.91 -1.36 3.60
N GLU A 12 -12.18 -0.73 4.73
CA GLU A 12 -11.68 0.62 5.05
C GLU A 12 -10.15 0.65 5.13
N LYS A 13 -9.54 -0.37 5.75
CA LYS A 13 -8.07 -0.49 5.87
C LYS A 13 -7.38 -0.54 4.50
N PHE A 14 -7.99 -1.17 3.50
CA PHE A 14 -7.44 -1.33 2.15
C PHE A 14 -8.00 -0.35 1.12
N SER A 15 -8.71 0.70 1.58
CA SER A 15 -9.30 1.75 0.74
C SER A 15 -9.02 3.16 1.30
N PRO A 16 -7.76 3.51 1.62
CA PRO A 16 -7.40 4.74 2.35
C PRO A 16 -7.76 6.05 1.64
N ASP A 17 -7.98 6.03 0.33
CA ASP A 17 -8.41 7.17 -0.48
C ASP A 17 -9.57 6.81 -1.43
N GLY A 18 -10.34 5.78 -1.08
CA GLY A 18 -11.54 5.35 -1.80
C GLY A 18 -11.47 3.95 -2.41
N VAL A 19 -12.58 3.54 -3.05
CA VAL A 19 -12.83 2.17 -3.49
C VAL A 19 -12.57 1.92 -4.98
N TYR A 20 -11.78 2.77 -5.64
CA TYR A 20 -11.47 2.68 -7.09
C TYR A 20 -10.46 1.57 -7.43
N VAL A 21 -10.48 0.99 -8.62
CA VAL A 21 -9.51 -0.07 -9.04
C VAL A 21 -8.78 0.29 -10.33
N PRO A 22 -7.53 -0.17 -10.55
CA PRO A 22 -6.67 -0.94 -9.64
C PRO A 22 -5.97 -0.07 -8.56
N ARG A 23 -5.55 -0.68 -7.45
CA ARG A 23 -4.74 -0.07 -6.38
C ARG A 23 -3.54 -0.95 -6.03
N ILE A 24 -2.41 -0.33 -5.72
CA ILE A 24 -1.23 -1.02 -5.18
C ILE A 24 -0.91 -0.41 -3.82
N LEU A 25 -0.97 -1.23 -2.77
CA LEU A 25 -0.67 -0.84 -1.39
C LEU A 25 0.61 -1.53 -0.92
N PHE A 26 1.42 -0.82 -0.14
CA PHE A 26 2.58 -1.37 0.55
C PHE A 26 2.26 -1.54 2.02
N LEU A 27 2.49 -2.74 2.56
CA LEU A 27 2.19 -3.10 3.94
C LEU A 27 3.48 -3.41 4.69
N ASP A 28 3.54 -3.11 5.99
CA ASP A 28 4.60 -3.62 6.85
C ASP A 28 4.38 -5.10 7.24
N LYS A 29 5.34 -5.67 7.98
CA LYS A 29 5.29 -7.06 8.46
C LYS A 29 4.10 -7.36 9.40
N SER A 30 3.49 -6.32 9.98
CA SER A 30 2.28 -6.44 10.82
C SER A 30 0.99 -6.31 10.01
N GLY A 31 1.10 -6.15 8.68
CA GLY A 31 -0.03 -5.98 7.79
C GLY A 31 -0.63 -4.57 7.80
N ASN A 32 0.08 -3.55 8.31
CA ASN A 32 -0.42 -2.17 8.30
C ASN A 32 -0.02 -1.46 7.00
N VAL A 33 -0.98 -0.79 6.37
CA VAL A 33 -0.76 -0.01 5.15
C VAL A 33 0.15 1.19 5.45
N GLN A 34 1.17 1.36 4.62
CA GLN A 34 2.14 2.45 4.72
C GLN A 34 1.67 3.64 3.88
N LEU A 35 0.83 4.49 4.47
CA LEU A 35 0.15 5.61 3.79
C LEU A 35 1.08 6.67 3.19
N ASP A 36 2.36 6.69 3.59
CA ASP A 36 3.38 7.58 3.02
C ASP A 36 4.03 7.02 1.73
N ILE A 37 3.73 5.78 1.36
CA ILE A 37 4.22 5.13 0.14
C ILE A 37 3.07 5.06 -0.87
N TYR A 38 3.06 6.02 -1.80
CA TYR A 38 2.05 6.15 -2.84
C TYR A 38 2.64 6.78 -4.10
N ASN A 39 1.88 6.81 -5.19
CA ASN A 39 2.28 7.36 -6.49
C ASN A 39 2.38 8.90 -6.44
N LYS A 40 3.52 9.43 -5.99
CA LYS A 40 3.75 10.88 -5.90
C LYS A 40 3.73 11.59 -7.25
N ASN A 41 4.04 10.88 -8.33
CA ASN A 41 4.07 11.39 -9.69
C ASN A 41 2.74 11.11 -10.44
N GLY A 42 1.73 10.60 -9.74
CA GLY A 42 0.41 10.25 -10.28
C GLY A 42 -0.64 11.32 -10.03
N ASN A 43 -1.91 10.91 -10.13
CA ASN A 43 -3.03 11.79 -9.77
C ASN A 43 -3.14 11.87 -8.22
N PRO A 44 -3.09 13.06 -7.61
CA PRO A 44 -3.19 13.22 -6.16
C PRO A 44 -4.54 12.79 -5.56
N GLU A 45 -5.61 12.70 -6.36
CA GLU A 45 -6.92 12.17 -5.96
C GLU A 45 -6.95 10.64 -5.90
N TYR A 46 -6.05 9.96 -6.62
CA TYR A 46 -5.97 8.50 -6.72
C TYR A 46 -4.54 8.04 -6.41
N LYS A 47 -4.12 8.20 -5.15
CA LYS A 47 -2.72 8.10 -4.73
C LYS A 47 -2.13 6.72 -4.98
N TYR A 48 -2.93 5.67 -4.92
CA TYR A 48 -2.49 4.28 -5.08
C TYR A 48 -2.74 3.71 -6.48
N PHE A 49 -3.16 4.54 -7.44
CA PHE A 49 -3.27 4.14 -8.84
C PHE A 49 -1.93 4.34 -9.56
N TYR A 50 -1.46 3.31 -10.26
CA TYR A 50 -0.20 3.34 -11.00
C TYR A 50 -0.44 2.98 -12.48
N HIS A 51 -0.43 3.98 -13.35
CA HIS A 51 -0.49 3.76 -14.81
C HIS A 51 0.90 3.63 -15.44
N ASN A 52 1.95 4.12 -14.77
CA ASN A 52 3.33 4.10 -15.24
C ASN A 52 4.20 3.21 -14.35
N MET A 53 4.95 2.30 -14.98
CA MET A 53 5.84 1.36 -14.29
C MET A 53 6.98 2.06 -13.55
N SER A 54 7.52 3.17 -14.07
CA SER A 54 8.63 3.87 -13.40
C SER A 54 8.21 4.47 -12.06
N HIS A 55 6.96 4.94 -11.95
CA HIS A 55 6.41 5.48 -10.70
C HIS A 55 6.19 4.37 -9.67
N LEU A 56 5.73 3.20 -10.13
CA LEU A 56 5.61 2.02 -9.27
C LEU A 56 6.98 1.59 -8.75
N LEU A 57 7.98 1.53 -9.63
CA LEU A 57 9.35 1.17 -9.26
C LEU A 57 9.93 2.11 -8.18
N GLU A 58 9.68 3.42 -8.28
CA GLU A 58 10.10 4.39 -7.26
C GLU A 58 9.46 4.08 -5.90
N SER A 59 8.16 3.78 -5.89
CA SER A 59 7.42 3.42 -4.68
C SER A 59 7.92 2.10 -4.08
N MET A 60 8.22 1.10 -4.92
CA MET A 60 8.81 -0.18 -4.48
C MET A 60 10.19 0.01 -3.86
N LYS A 61 11.06 0.84 -4.45
CA LYS A 61 12.38 1.17 -3.88
C LYS A 61 12.23 1.82 -2.50
N LYS A 62 11.29 2.76 -2.37
CA LYS A 62 10.98 3.39 -1.08
C LYS A 62 10.48 2.35 -0.06
N ALA A 63 9.61 1.43 -0.48
CA ALA A 63 9.11 0.37 0.37
C ALA A 63 10.23 -0.54 0.87
N ILE A 64 11.14 -0.99 0.01
CA ILE A 64 12.31 -1.78 0.41
C ILE A 64 13.15 -1.01 1.43
N SER A 65 13.51 0.24 1.13
CA SER A 65 14.34 1.07 2.02
C SER A 65 13.70 1.30 3.39
N LYS A 66 12.37 1.34 3.48
CA LYS A 66 11.65 1.62 4.72
C LYS A 66 11.32 0.35 5.51
N LEU A 67 10.97 -0.73 4.82
CA LEU A 67 10.33 -1.91 5.43
C LEU A 67 11.28 -3.10 5.60
N VAL A 68 12.39 -3.11 4.86
CA VAL A 68 13.34 -4.21 4.91
C VAL A 68 14.56 -3.77 5.72
N THR A 69 14.69 -4.34 6.92
CA THR A 69 15.93 -4.29 7.70
C THR A 69 16.92 -5.34 7.20
N PHE A 70 18.22 -5.01 7.21
CA PHE A 70 19.31 -5.82 6.63
C PHE A 70 19.31 -7.30 7.08
N SER A 71 18.84 -7.61 8.28
CA SER A 71 18.70 -8.98 8.79
C SER A 71 17.82 -9.89 7.94
N ALA A 72 16.89 -9.35 7.15
CA ALA A 72 15.99 -10.15 6.31
C ALA A 72 16.64 -10.62 4.98
N TYR A 73 17.84 -10.14 4.65
CA TYR A 73 18.57 -10.56 3.45
C TYR A 73 19.59 -11.68 3.69
N GLU A 74 19.90 -12.02 4.94
CA GLU A 74 20.79 -13.16 5.26
C GLU A 74 20.05 -14.50 5.37
N GLU A 75 18.72 -14.49 5.29
CA GLU A 75 17.89 -15.71 5.28
C GLU A 75 17.48 -16.15 3.86
N LEU A 76 18.08 -15.58 2.82
CA LEU A 76 17.89 -15.93 1.40
C LEU A 76 19.22 -16.35 0.76
#